data_AF-A0A6S7IYJ2-F1
#
_entry.id   AF-A0A6S7IYJ2-F1
#
_cell.length_a   1.000
_cell.length_b   1.000
_cell.length_c   1.000
_cell.angle_alpha   90.00
_cell.angle_beta   90.00
_cell.angle_gamma   90.00
#
_symmetry.space_group_name_H-M   'P 1'
#
loop_
_entity.id
_entity.type
_entity.pdbx_description
1 polymer ?
#
loop_
_entity_poly.entity_id
_entity_poly.type
_entity_poly.pdbx_seq_one_letter_code
_entity_poly.pdbx_strand_id
1 'polypeptide(L)'
;MINDIRPVQASNLIVKFADDINLGIKVTDDSDASYMETNNIINWAEINRMKLNYKKTWEMVIRGKITRPLPAPLPMIVRKSWLKILGVTFQENPSMWDMHLVELMSKACSRMYIIRTCKYYGFSRKELDLLFHSLILSIIVFGIEVWGCASYSKYLSQVDKLLKRAYKYGYLMYQVSIVDILNNKDRDLWEKITTDPNHALQVLLPPSRQLELRNRGHEYELPRVRTERFKRVFVNRCLFNFI
;
A
#
# COMPACT_ATOMS: atom_id res chain seq x y z
N MET A 1 25.90 -11.41 5.01
CA MET A 1 25.60 -10.47 3.89
C MET A 1 24.12 -10.13 4.04
N ILE A 2 23.71 -8.85 4.14
CA ILE A 2 22.42 -8.32 4.66
C ILE A 2 21.12 -9.06 4.20
N ASN A 3 21.15 -9.94 3.19
CA ASN A 3 20.02 -10.74 2.69
C ASN A 3 19.88 -12.14 3.35
N ASP A 4 20.71 -12.50 4.33
CA ASP A 4 20.70 -13.82 4.97
C ASP A 4 19.72 -13.94 6.15
N ILE A 5 19.11 -12.84 6.59
CA ILE A 5 18.12 -12.87 7.68
C ILE A 5 16.87 -13.64 7.25
N ARG A 6 16.44 -14.58 8.10
CA ARG A 6 15.25 -15.40 7.91
C ARG A 6 14.39 -15.37 9.16
N PRO A 7 13.05 -15.47 9.03
CA PRO A 7 12.19 -15.62 10.18
C PRO A 7 12.48 -16.95 10.88
N VAL A 8 12.32 -16.97 12.20
CA VAL A 8 12.44 -18.18 13.02
C VAL A 8 11.31 -19.15 12.67
N GLN A 9 10.08 -18.64 12.51
CA GLN A 9 8.94 -19.43 12.05
C GLN A 9 8.71 -19.22 10.55
N ALA A 10 8.65 -20.31 9.79
CA ALA A 10 8.43 -20.26 8.34
C ALA A 10 7.10 -19.61 7.93
N SER A 11 6.13 -19.52 8.84
CA SER A 11 4.84 -18.85 8.60
C SER A 11 4.92 -17.32 8.71
N ASN A 12 5.99 -16.77 9.28
CA ASN A 12 6.16 -15.33 9.44
C ASN A 12 6.74 -14.72 8.16
N LEU A 13 6.34 -13.50 7.85
CA LEU A 13 6.76 -12.80 6.65
C LEU A 13 7.82 -11.76 7.01
N ILE A 14 9.00 -11.87 6.43
CA ILE A 14 10.02 -10.81 6.50
C ILE A 14 10.15 -10.14 5.13
N VAL A 15 10.05 -8.82 5.10
CA VAL A 15 10.21 -8.01 3.88
C VAL A 15 11.27 -6.96 4.15
N LYS A 16 12.32 -6.97 3.31
CA LYS A 16 13.41 -5.99 3.41
C LYS A 16 13.40 -5.03 2.22
N PHE A 17 13.70 -3.77 2.49
CA PHE A 17 13.99 -2.77 1.48
C PHE A 17 15.11 -1.85 1.98
N ALA A 18 16.27 -1.87 1.32
CA ALA A 18 17.48 -1.20 1.81
C ALA A 18 17.80 -1.58 3.28
N ASP A 19 17.75 -0.60 4.18
CA ASP A 19 17.93 -0.76 5.64
C ASP A 19 16.64 -1.05 6.40
N ASP A 20 15.47 -0.84 5.79
CA ASP A 20 14.17 -1.11 6.41
C ASP A 20 13.86 -2.61 6.38
N ILE A 21 13.51 -3.17 7.55
CA ILE A 21 13.02 -4.54 7.71
C ILE A 21 11.61 -4.47 8.31
N ASN A 22 10.67 -5.12 7.63
CA ASN A 22 9.30 -5.29 8.10
C ASN A 22 9.08 -6.76 8.42
N LEU A 23 8.62 -7.05 9.64
CA LEU A 23 8.34 -8.40 10.10
C LEU A 23 6.84 -8.53 10.42
N GLY A 24 6.16 -9.42 9.71
CA GLY A 24 4.78 -9.80 9.95
C GLY A 24 4.72 -11.10 10.73
N ILE A 25 4.15 -11.05 11.94
CA ILE A 25 4.08 -12.18 12.88
C ILE A 25 2.63 -12.56 13.07
N LYS A 26 2.33 -13.85 12.88
CA LYS A 26 1.01 -14.38 13.20
C LYS A 26 0.96 -14.75 14.68
N VAL A 27 0.08 -14.10 15.43
CA VAL A 27 -0.16 -14.41 16.85
C VAL A 27 -1.45 -15.21 16.98
N THR A 28 -1.39 -16.32 17.72
CA THR A 28 -2.52 -17.19 18.06
C THR A 28 -2.62 -17.38 19.58
N ASP A 29 -3.68 -18.02 20.06
CA ASP A 29 -3.90 -18.22 21.50
C ASP A 29 -2.75 -18.99 22.16
N ASP A 30 -2.19 -19.97 21.44
CA ASP A 30 -1.14 -20.86 21.95
C ASP A 30 0.28 -20.43 21.53
N SER A 31 0.42 -19.35 20.76
CA SER A 31 1.73 -18.99 20.17
C SER A 31 1.84 -17.50 19.91
N ASP A 32 2.75 -16.87 20.65
CA ASP A 32 3.29 -15.55 20.35
C ASP A 32 4.81 -15.65 20.16
N ALA A 33 5.25 -15.63 18.91
CA ALA A 33 6.66 -15.66 18.56
C ALA A 33 7.31 -14.27 18.50
N SER A 34 6.58 -13.21 18.85
CA SER A 34 7.02 -11.83 18.63
C SER A 34 8.34 -11.52 19.33
N TYR A 35 8.49 -11.99 20.57
CA TYR A 35 9.72 -11.81 21.34
C TYR A 35 10.90 -12.59 20.73
N MET A 36 10.68 -13.85 20.35
CA MET A 36 11.71 -14.71 19.75
C MET A 36 12.21 -14.16 18.41
N GLU A 37 11.29 -13.74 17.54
CA GLU A 37 11.62 -13.18 16.23
C GLU A 37 12.35 -11.83 16.36
N THR A 38 11.93 -10.99 17.30
CA THR A 38 12.60 -9.72 17.58
C THR A 38 14.03 -9.95 18.06
N ASN A 39 14.24 -10.88 19.00
CA ASN A 39 15.57 -11.25 19.46
C ASN A 39 16.43 -11.87 18.36
N ASN A 40 15.84 -12.65 17.45
CA ASN A 40 16.56 -13.17 16.29
C ASN A 40 17.11 -12.05 15.40
N ILE A 41 16.32 -10.99 15.15
CA ILE A 41 16.77 -9.81 14.40
C ILE A 41 17.87 -9.06 15.18
N ILE A 42 17.74 -8.90 16.50
CA ILE A 42 18.76 -8.26 17.35
C ILE A 42 20.09 -9.01 17.25
N ASN A 43 20.08 -10.32 17.48
CA ASN A 43 21.27 -11.16 17.42
C ASN A 43 21.91 -11.14 16.02
N TRP A 44 21.09 -11.22 14.97
CA TRP A 44 21.56 -11.13 13.59
C TRP A 44 22.23 -9.78 13.32
N ALA A 45 21.67 -8.68 13.81
CA ALA A 45 22.25 -7.35 13.66
C ALA A 45 23.60 -7.26 14.38
N GLU A 46 23.71 -7.79 15.60
CA GLU A 46 24.96 -7.83 16.38
C GLU A 46 26.06 -8.64 15.68
N ILE A 47 25.75 -9.83 15.18
CA ILE A 47 26.69 -10.67 14.42
C ILE A 47 27.19 -9.94 13.17
N ASN A 48 26.32 -9.19 12.50
CA ASN A 48 26.67 -8.39 11.32
C ASN A 48 27.26 -7.01 11.67
N ARG A 49 27.53 -6.74 12.96
CA ARG A 49 28.07 -5.45 13.45
C ARG A 49 27.21 -4.24 13.08
N MET A 50 25.89 -4.45 13.04
CA MET A 50 24.88 -3.42 12.79
C MET A 50 24.20 -3.03 14.10
N LYS A 51 23.73 -1.77 14.18
CA LYS A 51 22.99 -1.25 15.34
C LYS A 51 21.56 -0.94 14.96
N LEU A 52 20.60 -1.55 15.68
CA LEU A 52 19.18 -1.24 15.50
C LEU A 52 18.85 0.17 16.00
N ASN A 53 18.02 0.86 15.24
CA ASN A 53 17.53 2.19 15.59
C ASN A 53 16.15 2.10 16.26
N TYR A 54 16.14 1.82 17.56
CA TYR A 54 14.90 1.71 18.36
C TYR A 54 14.00 2.96 18.31
N LYS A 55 14.52 4.13 17.96
CA LYS A 55 13.67 5.33 17.77
C LYS A 55 12.78 5.23 16.53
N LYS A 56 13.22 4.46 15.51
CA LYS A 56 12.50 4.21 14.26
C LYS A 56 11.87 2.82 14.19
N THR A 57 12.21 1.91 15.09
CA THR A 57 11.58 0.58 15.21
C THR A 57 10.30 0.68 16.04
N TRP A 58 9.16 0.45 15.42
CA TRP A 58 7.85 0.46 16.08
C TRP A 58 7.10 -0.83 15.78
N GLU A 59 6.22 -1.23 16.68
CA GLU A 59 5.28 -2.33 16.45
C GLU A 59 3.86 -1.78 16.24
N MET A 60 3.06 -2.48 15.45
CA MET A 60 1.63 -2.24 15.32
C MET A 60 0.90 -3.57 15.31
N VAL A 61 -0.13 -3.69 16.14
CA VAL A 61 -0.94 -4.90 16.22
C VAL A 61 -2.19 -4.71 15.36
N ILE A 62 -2.34 -5.57 14.35
CA ILE A 62 -3.55 -5.64 13.52
C ILE A 62 -4.41 -6.78 14.03
N ARG A 63 -5.67 -6.50 14.36
CA ARG A 63 -6.64 -7.53 14.76
C ARG A 63 -7.92 -7.47 13.93
N GLY A 64 -8.50 -8.63 13.70
CA GLY A 64 -9.84 -8.75 13.11
C GLY A 64 -10.94 -8.39 14.13
N LYS A 65 -12.18 -8.78 13.81
CA LYS A 65 -13.30 -8.71 14.76
C LYS A 65 -13.17 -9.81 15.82
N ILE A 66 -12.24 -9.64 16.73
CA ILE A 66 -11.99 -10.55 17.84
C ILE A 66 -11.93 -9.73 19.13
N THR A 67 -12.53 -10.23 20.20
CA THR A 67 -12.60 -9.62 21.54
C THR A 67 -11.41 -9.96 22.43
N ARG A 68 -10.40 -10.66 21.89
CA ARG A 68 -9.21 -11.10 22.62
C ARG A 68 -8.38 -9.91 23.12
N PRO A 69 -7.70 -10.06 24.27
CA PRO A 69 -6.74 -9.06 24.72
C PRO A 69 -5.62 -8.91 23.69
N LEU A 70 -5.03 -7.73 23.64
CA LEU A 70 -3.85 -7.49 22.81
C LEU A 70 -2.65 -8.26 23.39
N PRO A 71 -1.74 -8.76 22.54
CA PRO A 71 -0.46 -9.31 22.98
C PRO A 71 0.29 -8.28 23.85
N ALA A 72 1.18 -8.74 24.73
CA ALA A 72 2.01 -7.81 25.50
C ALA A 72 2.87 -6.93 24.55
N PRO A 73 3.10 -5.65 24.87
CA PRO A 73 4.05 -4.83 24.13
C PRO A 73 5.45 -5.42 24.13
N LEU A 74 6.15 -5.30 23.01
CA LEU A 74 7.54 -5.76 22.92
C LEU A 74 8.46 -4.86 23.75
N PRO A 75 9.42 -5.42 24.51
CA PRO A 75 10.40 -4.63 25.25
C PRO A 75 11.17 -3.70 24.31
N MET A 76 11.39 -2.44 24.74
CA MET A 76 12.16 -1.41 24.01
C MET A 76 11.57 -0.93 22.67
N ILE A 77 10.50 -1.56 22.16
CA ILE A 77 9.83 -1.18 20.93
C ILE A 77 8.52 -0.48 21.27
N VAL A 78 8.31 0.71 20.71
CA VAL A 78 7.08 1.47 20.96
C VAL A 78 5.94 0.92 20.11
N ARG A 79 4.83 0.59 20.75
CA ARG A 79 3.57 0.24 20.07
C ARG A 79 2.85 1.47 19.54
N LYS A 80 2.43 1.43 18.27
CA LYS A 80 1.63 2.47 17.61
C LYS A 80 0.40 1.87 16.95
N SER A 81 -0.62 2.71 16.77
CA SER A 81 -1.83 2.38 16.01
C SER A 81 -1.66 2.53 14.49
N TRP A 82 -0.46 2.90 14.03
CA TRP A 82 -0.12 3.09 12.63
C TRP A 82 1.36 2.82 12.37
N LEU A 83 1.68 2.43 11.13
CA LEU A 83 3.05 2.31 10.62
C LEU A 83 3.13 2.86 9.20
N LYS A 84 4.27 3.45 8.87
CA LYS A 84 4.57 3.89 7.49
C LYS A 84 5.54 2.90 6.88
N ILE A 85 5.10 2.22 5.82
CA ILE A 85 5.89 1.23 5.09
C ILE A 85 6.06 1.73 3.67
N LEU A 86 7.30 1.97 3.25
CA LEU A 86 7.66 2.46 1.91
C LEU A 86 6.83 3.68 1.45
N GLY A 87 6.49 4.59 2.38
CA GLY A 87 5.73 5.80 2.08
C GLY A 87 4.20 5.68 2.16
N VAL A 88 3.65 4.46 2.34
CA VAL A 88 2.22 4.22 2.58
C VAL A 88 1.97 4.05 4.08
N THR A 89 0.94 4.71 4.61
CA THR A 89 0.63 4.70 6.04
C THR A 89 -0.50 3.73 6.31
N PHE A 90 -0.21 2.66 7.03
CA PHE A 90 -1.17 1.64 7.47
C PHE A 90 -1.63 1.94 8.89
N GLN A 91 -2.88 1.60 9.20
CA GLN A 91 -3.48 1.73 10.52
C GLN A 91 -3.89 0.37 11.07
N GLU A 92 -3.97 0.25 12.39
CA GLU A 92 -4.35 -0.98 13.11
C GLU A 92 -5.69 -1.56 12.63
N ASN A 93 -6.64 -0.69 12.29
CA ASN A 93 -7.83 -1.03 11.54
C ASN A 93 -7.52 -0.85 10.05
N PRO A 94 -7.33 -1.93 9.28
CA PRO A 94 -6.84 -1.79 7.92
C PRO A 94 -7.96 -1.44 6.91
N SER A 95 -9.15 -1.07 7.41
CA SER A 95 -10.19 -0.40 6.63
C SER A 95 -10.10 1.13 6.74
N MET A 96 -9.28 1.64 7.66
CA MET A 96 -9.08 3.07 7.88
C MET A 96 -7.84 3.54 7.13
N TRP A 97 -8.03 4.57 6.31
CA TRP A 97 -6.99 5.23 5.52
C TRP A 97 -6.92 6.73 5.86
N ASP A 98 -7.42 7.11 7.04
CA ASP A 98 -7.55 8.51 7.46
C ASP A 98 -6.18 9.17 7.57
N MET A 99 -5.22 8.53 8.25
CA MET A 99 -3.87 9.08 8.40
C MET A 99 -3.15 9.18 7.06
N HIS A 100 -3.24 8.14 6.23
CA HIS A 100 -2.64 8.16 4.89
C HIS A 100 -3.21 9.28 4.02
N LEU A 101 -4.54 9.42 3.98
CA LEU A 101 -5.17 10.45 3.17
C LEU A 101 -4.87 11.86 3.68
N VAL A 102 -4.84 12.08 5.00
CA VAL A 102 -4.48 13.38 5.58
C VAL A 102 -3.05 13.76 5.19
N GLU A 103 -2.10 12.84 5.32
CA GLU A 103 -0.71 13.08 4.90
C GLU A 103 -0.59 13.33 3.40
N LEU A 104 -1.30 12.53 2.59
CA LEU A 104 -1.33 12.66 1.13
C LEU A 104 -1.88 14.03 0.69
N MET A 105 -3.05 14.39 1.22
CA MET A 105 -3.73 15.65 0.91
C MET A 105 -2.93 16.85 1.41
N SER A 106 -2.29 16.76 2.58
CA SER A 106 -1.41 17.81 3.09
C SER A 106 -0.23 18.08 2.13
N LYS A 107 0.44 17.03 1.67
CA LYS A 107 1.52 17.14 0.67
C LYS A 107 1.01 17.72 -0.66
N ALA A 108 -0.12 17.23 -1.15
CA ALA A 108 -0.73 17.73 -2.39
C ALA A 108 -1.11 19.21 -2.30
N CYS A 109 -1.74 19.61 -1.19
CA CYS A 109 -2.10 21.01 -0.93
C CYS A 109 -0.87 21.92 -0.82
N SER A 110 0.19 21.46 -0.16
CA SER A 110 1.45 22.21 -0.05
C SER A 110 2.07 22.45 -1.44
N ARG A 111 2.12 21.43 -2.30
CA ARG A 111 2.63 21.56 -3.69
C ARG A 111 1.70 22.35 -4.61
N MET A 112 0.41 22.45 -4.28
CA MET A 112 -0.53 23.30 -5.02
C MET A 112 -0.13 24.78 -4.96
N TYR A 113 0.55 25.21 -3.90
CA TYR A 113 1.08 26.58 -3.81
C TYR A 113 2.05 26.86 -4.96
N ILE A 114 2.94 25.92 -5.27
CA ILE A 114 3.91 26.04 -6.38
C ILE A 114 3.18 26.25 -7.70
N ILE A 115 2.17 25.42 -7.99
CA ILE A 115 1.38 25.51 -9.24
C ILE A 115 0.64 26.85 -9.33
N ARG A 116 0.07 27.33 -8.22
CA ARG A 116 -0.59 28.64 -8.17
C ARG A 116 0.38 29.78 -8.48
N THR A 117 1.58 29.72 -7.91
CA THR A 117 2.64 30.69 -8.16
C THR A 117 3.09 30.67 -9.63
N CYS A 118 3.34 29.49 -10.21
CA CYS A 118 3.67 29.37 -11.63
C CYS A 118 2.56 29.96 -12.52
N LYS A 119 1.29 29.69 -12.20
CA LYS A 119 0.17 30.26 -12.94
C LYS A 119 0.13 31.78 -12.84
N TYR A 120 0.40 32.33 -11.66
CA TYR A 120 0.47 33.78 -11.45
C TYR A 120 1.55 34.43 -12.33
N TYR A 121 2.70 33.77 -12.50
CA TYR A 121 3.78 34.21 -13.40
C TYR A 121 3.53 33.91 -14.89
N GLY A 122 2.32 33.50 -15.28
CA GLY A 122 1.94 33.39 -16.69
C GLY A 122 2.29 32.06 -17.35
N PHE A 123 2.60 31.00 -16.59
CA PHE A 123 2.82 29.68 -17.17
C PHE A 123 1.61 29.22 -17.98
N SER A 124 1.88 28.61 -19.13
CA SER A 124 0.85 28.07 -20.01
C SER A 124 0.13 26.90 -19.36
N ARG A 125 -1.08 26.61 -19.82
CA ARG A 125 -1.86 25.47 -19.32
C ARG A 125 -1.14 24.13 -19.51
N LYS A 126 -0.34 23.98 -20.56
CA LYS A 126 0.46 22.77 -20.83
C LYS A 126 1.57 22.58 -19.79
N GLU A 127 2.26 23.67 -19.43
CA GLU A 127 3.30 23.63 -18.41
C GLU A 127 2.71 23.37 -17.02
N LEU A 128 1.58 24.00 -16.70
CA LEU A 128 0.87 23.75 -15.44
C LEU A 128 0.39 22.30 -15.33
N ASP A 129 -0.07 21.71 -16.44
CA ASP A 129 -0.48 20.31 -16.49
C ASP A 129 0.70 19.38 -16.22
N LEU A 130 1.86 19.61 -16.85
CA LEU A 130 3.09 18.85 -16.60
C LEU A 130 3.55 18.98 -15.14
N LEU A 131 3.51 20.19 -14.58
CA LEU A 131 3.84 20.44 -13.17
C LEU A 131 2.86 19.74 -12.23
N PHE A 132 1.56 19.72 -12.56
CA PHE A 132 0.57 19.01 -11.77
C PHE A 132 0.83 17.50 -11.76
N HIS A 133 1.09 16.92 -12.92
CA HIS A 133 1.39 15.49 -13.05
C HIS A 133 2.65 15.13 -12.26
N SER A 134 3.73 15.91 -12.41
CA SER A 134 5.02 15.62 -11.78
C SER A 134 5.02 15.86 -10.26
N LEU A 135 4.35 16.90 -9.77
CA LEU A 135 4.40 17.28 -8.36
C LEU A 135 3.27 16.71 -7.52
N ILE A 136 2.04 16.68 -8.03
CA ILE A 136 0.87 16.33 -7.22
C ILE A 136 0.39 14.93 -7.58
N LEU A 137 0.18 14.67 -8.86
CA LEU A 137 -0.36 13.39 -9.29
C LEU A 137 0.61 12.25 -8.99
N SER A 138 1.92 12.46 -9.11
CA SER A 138 2.94 11.48 -8.74
C SER A 138 2.81 10.97 -7.30
N ILE A 139 2.45 11.83 -6.34
CA ILE A 139 2.23 11.41 -4.93
C ILE A 139 0.93 10.64 -4.81
N ILE A 140 -0.13 11.08 -5.49
CA ILE A 140 -1.44 10.43 -5.47
C ILE A 140 -1.34 9.04 -6.13
N VAL A 141 -0.57 8.91 -7.20
CA VAL A 141 -0.42 7.64 -7.91
C VAL A 141 0.48 6.67 -7.13
N PHE A 142 1.36 7.19 -6.28
CA PHE A 142 2.30 6.36 -5.54
C PHE A 142 1.59 5.37 -4.61
N GLY A 143 1.79 4.08 -4.87
CA GLY A 143 1.21 2.98 -4.11
C GLY A 143 -0.31 2.84 -4.23
N ILE A 144 -0.93 3.46 -5.24
CA ILE A 144 -2.39 3.48 -5.42
C ILE A 144 -2.97 2.08 -5.59
N GLU A 145 -2.21 1.12 -6.10
CA GLU A 145 -2.60 -0.28 -6.22
C GLU A 145 -2.92 -0.86 -4.82
N VAL A 146 -2.17 -0.44 -3.80
CA VAL A 146 -2.30 -0.85 -2.40
C VAL A 146 -3.43 -0.07 -1.71
N TRP A 147 -3.34 1.25 -1.66
CA TRP A 147 -4.26 2.08 -0.87
C TRP A 147 -5.57 2.40 -1.61
N GLY A 148 -5.63 2.17 -2.92
CA GLY A 148 -6.84 2.31 -3.75
C GLY A 148 -7.97 1.36 -3.37
N CYS A 149 -7.73 0.41 -2.47
CA CYS A 149 -8.78 -0.37 -1.82
C CYS A 149 -9.65 0.44 -0.84
N ALA A 150 -9.21 1.67 -0.49
CA ALA A 150 -9.94 2.58 0.36
C ALA A 150 -11.36 2.85 -0.16
N SER A 151 -12.29 3.09 0.77
CA SER A 151 -13.68 3.42 0.40
C SER A 151 -13.73 4.65 -0.50
N TYR A 152 -14.38 4.51 -1.66
CA TYR A 152 -14.56 5.63 -2.58
C TYR A 152 -15.31 6.80 -1.94
N SER A 153 -16.46 6.53 -1.30
CA SER A 153 -17.31 7.58 -0.73
C SER A 153 -16.57 8.41 0.33
N LYS A 154 -15.75 7.76 1.16
CA LYS A 154 -15.01 8.42 2.25
C LYS A 154 -13.68 9.01 1.78
N TYR A 155 -12.91 8.31 0.95
CA TYR A 155 -11.51 8.65 0.68
C TYR A 155 -11.28 9.10 -0.76
N LEU A 156 -11.52 8.23 -1.75
CA LEU A 156 -11.19 8.53 -3.15
C LEU A 156 -11.98 9.73 -3.69
N SER A 157 -13.20 9.93 -3.20
CA SER A 157 -14.03 11.09 -3.56
C SER A 157 -13.38 12.43 -3.19
N GLN A 158 -12.54 12.48 -2.15
CA GLN A 158 -11.81 13.69 -1.75
C GLN A 158 -10.69 14.00 -2.75
N VAL A 159 -9.99 12.96 -3.22
CA VAL A 159 -8.96 13.07 -4.26
C VAL A 159 -9.61 13.52 -5.57
N ASP A 160 -10.74 12.95 -5.95
CA ASP A 160 -11.49 13.39 -7.14
C ASP A 160 -11.95 14.85 -7.04
N LYS A 161 -12.38 15.30 -5.86
CA LYS A 161 -12.72 16.71 -5.65
C LYS A 161 -11.50 17.61 -5.90
N LEU A 162 -10.30 17.19 -5.47
CA LEU A 162 -9.06 17.91 -5.76
C LEU A 162 -8.76 17.94 -7.26
N LEU A 163 -8.85 16.80 -7.95
CA LEU A 163 -8.61 16.69 -9.40
C LEU A 163 -9.60 17.53 -10.22
N LYS A 164 -10.90 17.44 -9.90
CA LYS A 164 -11.95 18.26 -10.51
C LYS A 164 -11.73 19.75 -10.28
N ARG A 165 -11.32 20.12 -9.05
CA ARG A 165 -10.97 21.51 -8.72
C ARG A 165 -9.75 21.97 -9.52
N ALA A 166 -8.74 21.13 -9.68
CA ALA A 166 -7.55 21.45 -10.46
C ALA A 166 -7.85 21.65 -11.95
N TYR A 167 -8.70 20.79 -12.52
CA TYR A 167 -9.21 20.97 -13.89
C TYR A 167 -10.00 22.27 -14.04
N LYS A 168 -10.94 22.56 -13.12
CA LYS A 168 -11.74 23.79 -13.14
C LYS A 168 -10.88 25.07 -13.09
N TYR A 169 -9.78 25.04 -12.33
CA TYR A 169 -8.84 26.17 -12.28
C TYR A 169 -7.80 26.18 -13.41
N GLY A 170 -7.89 25.26 -14.37
CA GLY A 170 -6.98 25.22 -15.52
C GLY A 170 -5.56 24.80 -15.15
N TYR A 171 -5.36 24.04 -14.07
CA TYR A 171 -4.08 23.39 -13.78
C TYR A 171 -3.91 22.08 -14.54
N LEU A 172 -5.02 21.46 -14.96
CA LEU A 172 -5.04 20.27 -15.81
C LEU A 172 -5.63 20.60 -17.18
N MET A 173 -5.14 19.96 -18.23
CA MET A 173 -5.69 20.06 -19.57
C MET A 173 -7.01 19.32 -19.71
N TYR A 174 -7.12 18.15 -19.07
CA TYR A 174 -8.27 17.27 -19.14
C TYR A 174 -8.78 16.95 -17.74
N GLN A 175 -10.05 16.54 -17.66
CA GLN A 175 -10.59 16.04 -16.41
C GLN A 175 -10.04 14.65 -16.14
N VAL A 176 -9.51 14.45 -14.93
CA VAL A 176 -8.92 13.18 -14.49
C VAL A 176 -9.74 12.62 -13.33
N SER A 177 -9.98 11.32 -13.35
CA SER A 177 -10.67 10.55 -12.30
C SER A 177 -9.69 9.62 -11.61
N ILE A 178 -9.73 9.57 -10.28
CA ILE A 178 -8.90 8.65 -9.50
C ILE A 178 -9.22 7.19 -9.79
N VAL A 179 -10.47 6.90 -10.16
CA VAL A 179 -10.91 5.55 -10.52
C VAL A 179 -10.29 5.11 -11.84
N ASP A 180 -10.20 6.02 -12.82
CA ASP A 180 -9.58 5.72 -14.11
C ASP A 180 -8.07 5.53 -13.95
N ILE A 181 -7.42 6.37 -13.14
CA ILE A 181 -6.02 6.21 -12.75
C ILE A 181 -5.79 4.85 -12.10
N LEU A 182 -6.63 4.49 -11.12
CA LEU A 182 -6.52 3.21 -10.41
C LEU A 182 -6.67 2.03 -11.37
N ASN A 183 -7.68 2.05 -12.24
CA ASN A 183 -7.92 0.99 -13.22
C ASN A 183 -6.75 0.83 -14.21
N ASN A 184 -6.15 1.95 -14.66
CA ASN A 184 -4.99 1.91 -15.54
C ASN A 184 -3.76 1.35 -14.81
N LYS A 185 -3.50 1.80 -13.58
CA LYS A 185 -2.38 1.31 -12.76
C LYS A 185 -2.52 -0.17 -12.41
N ASP A 186 -3.74 -0.57 -12.08
CA ASP A 186 -4.06 -1.97 -11.84
C ASP A 186 -3.80 -2.83 -13.06
N ARG A 187 -4.21 -2.36 -14.25
CA ARG A 187 -3.97 -3.08 -15.51
C ARG A 187 -2.48 -3.19 -15.81
N ASP A 188 -1.74 -2.08 -15.74
CA ASP A 188 -0.30 -2.05 -15.98
C ASP A 188 0.45 -3.03 -15.07
N LEU A 189 0.07 -3.11 -13.78
CA LEU A 189 0.70 -4.00 -12.82
C LEU A 189 0.23 -5.45 -13.00
N TRP A 190 -1.07 -5.65 -13.24
CA TRP A 190 -1.65 -6.98 -13.47
C TRP A 190 -1.00 -7.67 -14.66
N GLU A 191 -0.91 -6.98 -15.81
CA GLU A 191 -0.26 -7.51 -17.01
C GLU A 191 1.19 -7.90 -16.75
N LYS A 192 1.96 -7.10 -16.00
CA LYS A 192 3.34 -7.45 -15.62
C LYS A 192 3.42 -8.70 -14.77
N ILE A 193 2.49 -8.88 -13.83
CA ILE A 193 2.46 -10.06 -12.95
C ILE A 193 2.07 -11.31 -13.75
N THR A 194 1.10 -11.21 -14.66
CA THR A 194 0.59 -12.37 -15.40
C THR A 194 1.47 -12.78 -16.58
N THR A 195 2.21 -11.84 -17.16
CA THR A 195 3.10 -12.12 -18.31
C THR A 195 4.48 -12.63 -17.91
N ASP A 196 4.96 -12.32 -16.71
CA ASP A 196 6.26 -12.77 -16.20
C ASP A 196 6.11 -13.86 -15.13
N PRO A 197 6.41 -15.14 -15.46
CA PRO A 197 6.35 -16.25 -14.51
C PRO A 197 7.37 -16.16 -13.37
N ASN A 198 8.33 -15.24 -13.41
CA ASN A 198 9.28 -15.01 -12.33
C ASN A 198 8.98 -13.73 -11.55
N HIS A 199 7.82 -13.11 -11.79
CA HIS A 199 7.45 -11.89 -11.11
C HIS A 199 7.30 -12.11 -9.60
N ALA A 200 7.90 -11.24 -8.78
CA ALA A 200 7.93 -11.40 -7.32
C ALA A 200 6.53 -11.47 -6.66
N LEU A 201 5.51 -10.92 -7.31
CA LEU A 201 4.12 -10.92 -6.83
C LEU A 201 3.27 -12.09 -7.36
N GLN A 202 3.82 -12.97 -8.21
CA GLN A 202 3.07 -14.10 -8.74
C GLN A 202 2.58 -15.04 -7.64
N VAL A 203 3.30 -15.13 -6.52
CA VAL A 203 2.91 -15.89 -5.31
C VAL A 203 1.57 -15.45 -4.71
N LEU A 204 1.09 -14.24 -5.04
CA LEU A 204 -0.18 -13.71 -4.56
C LEU A 204 -1.37 -14.12 -5.44
N LEU A 205 -1.12 -14.66 -6.63
CA LEU A 205 -2.19 -15.04 -7.55
C LEU A 205 -2.87 -16.35 -7.11
N PRO A 206 -4.18 -16.50 -7.37
CA PRO A 206 -4.87 -17.77 -7.15
C PRO A 206 -4.31 -18.87 -8.07
N PRO A 207 -4.58 -20.15 -7.76
CA PRO A 207 -4.34 -21.21 -8.72
C PRO A 207 -5.15 -21.00 -10.02
N SER A 208 -4.56 -21.41 -11.15
CA SER A 208 -5.22 -21.42 -12.45
C SER A 208 -6.15 -22.63 -12.59
N ARG A 209 -7.27 -22.45 -13.30
CA ARG A 209 -8.24 -23.51 -13.58
C ARG A 209 -8.21 -23.87 -15.07
N GLN A 210 -8.00 -25.15 -15.38
CA GLN A 210 -7.93 -25.66 -16.76
C GLN A 210 -9.29 -25.82 -17.47
N LEU A 211 -10.42 -25.64 -16.78
CA LEU A 211 -11.74 -25.90 -17.34
C LEU A 211 -12.37 -24.63 -17.92
N GLU A 212 -12.10 -24.39 -19.20
CA GLU A 212 -12.68 -23.30 -19.98
C GLU A 212 -14.06 -23.67 -20.55
N LEU A 213 -15.09 -23.62 -19.71
CA LEU A 213 -16.47 -23.73 -20.19
C LEU A 213 -17.01 -22.39 -20.74
N ARG A 214 -16.28 -21.27 -20.53
CA ARG A 214 -16.63 -19.92 -20.97
C ARG A 214 -15.35 -19.10 -21.18
N ASN A 215 -15.31 -18.27 -22.23
CA ASN A 215 -14.24 -17.28 -22.42
C ASN A 215 -14.21 -16.32 -21.22
N ARG A 216 -13.04 -16.22 -20.59
CA ARG A 216 -12.71 -15.26 -19.54
C ARG A 216 -11.41 -14.54 -19.90
N GLY A 217 -11.19 -13.36 -19.35
CA GLY A 217 -9.99 -12.55 -19.51
C GLY A 217 -8.77 -13.11 -18.76
N HIS A 218 -8.96 -14.11 -17.88
CA HIS A 218 -7.88 -14.84 -17.23
C HIS A 218 -8.30 -16.23 -16.72
N GLU A 219 -7.31 -17.08 -16.42
CA GLU A 219 -7.48 -18.48 -15.99
C GLU A 219 -7.62 -18.66 -14.47
N TYR A 220 -7.37 -17.62 -13.68
CA TYR A 220 -7.35 -17.71 -12.22
C TYR A 220 -8.73 -17.92 -11.58
N GLU A 221 -8.74 -18.66 -10.46
CA GLU A 221 -9.93 -18.85 -9.64
C GLU A 221 -10.36 -17.56 -8.93
N LEU A 222 -11.66 -17.27 -8.96
CA LEU A 222 -12.22 -16.13 -8.23
C LEU A 222 -12.42 -16.49 -6.76
N PRO A 223 -11.85 -15.73 -5.82
CA PRO A 223 -11.98 -16.01 -4.41
C PRO A 223 -13.40 -15.72 -3.92
N ARG A 224 -13.85 -16.44 -2.88
CA ARG A 224 -15.14 -16.17 -2.25
C ARG A 224 -15.09 -14.84 -1.48
N VAL A 225 -15.72 -13.81 -2.03
CA VAL A 225 -15.79 -12.49 -1.41
C VAL A 225 -16.88 -12.46 -0.33
N ARG A 226 -16.50 -12.13 0.90
CA ARG A 226 -17.44 -11.90 2.03
C ARG A 226 -17.55 -10.44 2.45
N THR A 227 -16.61 -9.59 2.03
CA THR A 227 -16.59 -8.17 2.39
C THR A 227 -16.15 -7.33 1.20
N GLU A 228 -16.73 -6.13 1.08
CA GLU A 228 -16.34 -5.15 0.05
C GLU A 228 -14.85 -4.80 0.13
N ARG A 229 -14.31 -4.67 1.34
CA ARG A 229 -12.88 -4.41 1.52
C ARG A 229 -12.02 -5.52 0.92
N PHE A 230 -12.37 -6.79 1.17
CA PHE A 230 -11.63 -7.90 0.59
C PHE A 230 -11.78 -7.95 -0.93
N LYS A 231 -12.94 -7.58 -1.50
CA LYS A 231 -13.09 -7.46 -2.96
C LYS A 231 -12.15 -6.40 -3.55
N ARG A 232 -11.94 -5.31 -2.81
CA ARG A 232 -11.23 -4.11 -3.29
C ARG A 232 -9.72 -4.15 -3.13
N VAL A 233 -9.12 -5.15 -2.48
CA VAL A 233 -7.65 -5.26 -2.49
C VAL A 233 -7.15 -5.55 -3.90
N PHE A 234 -5.94 -5.11 -4.24
CA PHE A 234 -5.37 -5.17 -5.59
C PHE A 234 -5.67 -6.47 -6.35
N VAL A 235 -5.23 -7.61 -5.83
CA VAL A 235 -5.38 -8.92 -6.50
C VAL A 235 -6.84 -9.22 -6.81
N ASN A 236 -7.71 -9.13 -5.80
CA ASN A 236 -9.12 -9.43 -5.95
C ASN A 236 -9.81 -8.42 -6.89
N ARG A 237 -9.46 -7.13 -6.77
CA ARG A 237 -10.01 -6.08 -7.63
C ARG A 237 -9.69 -6.36 -9.09
N CYS A 238 -8.45 -6.78 -9.40
CA CYS A 238 -8.05 -7.16 -10.76
C CYS A 238 -8.79 -8.42 -11.23
N LEU A 239 -8.83 -9.47 -10.40
CA LEU A 239 -9.55 -10.71 -10.70
C LEU A 239 -11.04 -10.48 -11.02
N PHE A 240 -11.69 -9.51 -10.38
CA PHE A 240 -13.10 -9.20 -10.66
C PHE A 240 -13.31 -8.19 -11.81
N ASN A 241 -12.30 -7.41 -12.16
CA ASN A 241 -12.41 -6.35 -13.18
C ASN A 241 -11.93 -6.81 -14.58
N PHE A 242 -11.01 -7.77 -14.66
CA PHE A 242 -10.41 -8.25 -15.91
C PHE A 242 -10.91 -9.65 -16.31
N ILE A 243 -12.21 -9.92 -16.09
CA ILE A 243 -12.92 -11.16 -16.48
C ILE A 243 -13.37 -11.09 -17.93
#